data_AF-A0A6J8EZK6-F1
#
_entry.id   AF-A0A6J8EZK6-F1
#
_cell.length_a   1.000
_cell.length_b   1.000
_cell.length_c   1.000
_cell.angle_alpha   90.00
_cell.angle_beta   90.00
_cell.angle_gamma   90.00
#
_symmetry.space_group_name_H-M   'P 1'
#
loop_
_entity.id
_entity.type
_entity.pdbx_description
1 polymer ?
#
loop_
_entity_poly.entity_id
_entity_poly.type
_entity_poly.pdbx_seq_one_letter_code
_entity_poly.pdbx_strand_id
1 'polypeptide(L)'
;MEESKTQTHCLVCPFTGSRLPEIRVQDIIFTKVDTTSGVYKCLGTGVTAAVFEGQFVSPNCGLKYVAIKLLKQPFDNLEGISAEAGLLKMLEPTGITPKLFGILQRTSKGNPPGIVQELIQSSLTLHQLIVGTSPFINKQKWFNIAYQLAFGLQSINERGVLINDLKSDNILVNISTDDCRLTFIDMSHASFMRGKRFPMTTEQSLIYRHLAPEVANGEETSEASEVFALGVIFKDIPLEELSFTETFSL
;
A
#
# COMPACT_ATOMS: atom_id res chain seq x y z
N MET A 1 32.87 -24.61 -21.79
CA MET A 1 32.47 -23.63 -20.76
C MET A 1 30.99 -23.80 -20.56
N GLU A 2 30.60 -24.33 -19.40
CA GLU A 2 29.22 -24.61 -19.04
C GLU A 2 28.37 -23.34 -19.09
N GLU A 3 27.26 -23.40 -19.84
CA GLU A 3 26.15 -22.48 -19.66
C GLU A 3 25.66 -22.61 -18.23
N SER A 4 25.88 -21.58 -17.41
CA SER A 4 25.32 -21.51 -16.07
C SER A 4 23.79 -21.53 -16.20
N LYS A 5 23.18 -22.68 -15.89
CA LYS A 5 21.74 -22.78 -15.67
C LYS A 5 21.39 -21.76 -14.60
N THR A 6 20.72 -20.68 -14.98
CA THR A 6 20.12 -19.74 -14.04
C THR A 6 19.10 -20.53 -13.22
N GLN A 7 19.49 -21.01 -12.04
CA GLN A 7 18.57 -21.62 -11.09
C GLN A 7 17.48 -20.59 -10.82
N THR A 8 16.28 -20.85 -11.35
CA THR A 8 15.10 -20.04 -11.06
C THR A 8 14.73 -20.36 -9.61
N HIS A 9 15.34 -19.66 -8.67
CA HIS A 9 14.97 -19.76 -7.26
C HIS A 9 13.51 -19.33 -7.16
N CYS A 10 12.63 -20.29 -6.84
CA CYS A 10 11.24 -19.99 -6.54
C CYS A 10 11.20 -19.03 -5.36
N LEU A 11 10.52 -17.89 -5.53
CA LEU A 11 10.30 -16.97 -4.43
C LEU A 11 9.29 -17.55 -3.46
N VAL A 12 9.56 -17.40 -2.16
CA VAL A 12 8.73 -17.91 -1.08
C VAL A 12 8.40 -16.79 -0.11
N CYS A 13 7.21 -16.87 0.47
CA CYS A 13 6.82 -15.99 1.56
C CYS A 13 7.74 -16.26 2.76
N PRO A 14 8.46 -15.26 3.30
CA PRO A 14 9.37 -15.47 4.41
C PRO A 14 8.65 -15.84 5.72
N PHE A 15 7.34 -15.58 5.82
CA PHE A 15 6.55 -15.81 7.03
C PHE A 15 5.89 -17.18 7.08
N THR A 16 5.52 -17.73 5.93
CA THR A 16 4.75 -18.99 5.83
C THR A 16 5.51 -20.09 5.07
N GLY A 17 6.61 -19.75 4.39
CA GLY A 17 7.33 -20.66 3.48
C GLY A 17 6.56 -21.00 2.20
N SER A 18 5.34 -20.46 2.00
CA SER A 18 4.53 -20.75 0.83
C SER A 18 5.13 -20.13 -0.43
N ARG A 19 5.07 -20.85 -1.55
CA ARG A 19 5.52 -20.35 -2.85
C ARG A 19 4.71 -19.12 -3.27
N LEU A 20 5.39 -18.08 -3.74
CA LEU A 20 4.79 -16.88 -4.29
C LEU A 20 4.63 -17.01 -5.81
N PRO A 21 3.51 -16.51 -6.38
CA PRO A 21 3.32 -16.56 -7.82
C PRO A 21 4.30 -15.61 -8.51
N GLU A 22 4.85 -16.05 -9.63
CA GLU A 22 5.78 -15.29 -10.45
C GLU A 22 5.14 -14.97 -11.79
N ILE A 23 5.36 -13.75 -12.27
CA ILE A 23 4.85 -13.27 -13.56
C ILE A 23 6.05 -12.86 -14.41
N ARG A 24 6.03 -13.23 -15.69
CA ARG A 24 7.03 -12.72 -16.64
C ARG A 24 6.55 -11.36 -17.13
N VAL A 25 7.47 -10.40 -17.23
CA VAL A 25 7.16 -9.05 -17.70
C VAL A 25 6.46 -9.02 -19.07
N GLN A 26 6.77 -9.98 -19.94
CA GLN A 26 6.16 -10.12 -21.27
C GLN A 26 4.67 -10.51 -21.24
N ASP A 27 4.19 -11.05 -20.11
CA ASP A 27 2.80 -11.42 -19.90
C ASP A 27 1.98 -10.20 -19.39
N ILE A 28 2.63 -9.04 -19.22
CA ILE A 28 2.02 -7.78 -18.80
C ILE A 28 1.95 -6.81 -19.98
N ILE A 29 0.78 -6.19 -20.13
CA ILE A 29 0.53 -5.11 -21.08
C ILE A 29 0.39 -3.83 -20.27
N PHE A 30 1.40 -2.97 -20.29
CA PHE A 30 1.34 -1.67 -19.63
C PHE A 30 0.38 -0.74 -20.37
N THR A 31 -0.50 -0.06 -19.62
CA THR A 31 -1.36 0.98 -20.17
C THR A 31 -0.51 2.19 -20.54
N LYS A 32 -0.64 2.70 -21.76
CA LYS A 32 0.00 3.94 -22.20
C LYS A 32 -0.93 5.13 -22.01
N VAL A 33 -0.36 6.30 -21.73
CA VAL A 33 -1.13 7.57 -21.59
C VAL A 33 -1.83 7.91 -22.90
N ASP A 34 -1.11 7.74 -24.00
CA ASP A 34 -1.64 7.82 -25.35
C ASP A 34 -0.89 6.83 -26.26
N THR A 35 -1.42 6.56 -27.45
CA THR A 35 -0.86 5.57 -28.37
C THR A 35 0.48 5.99 -28.99
N THR A 36 0.88 7.26 -28.87
CA THR A 36 2.00 7.87 -29.59
C THR A 36 3.21 8.24 -28.73
N SER A 37 3.04 8.58 -27.46
CA SER A 37 4.09 9.09 -26.58
C SER A 37 5.04 8.02 -26.07
N GLY A 38 4.63 6.75 -26.12
CA GLY A 38 5.37 5.64 -25.49
C GLY A 38 5.42 5.73 -23.95
N VAL A 39 4.72 6.69 -23.35
CA VAL A 39 4.70 6.92 -21.91
C VAL A 39 3.64 6.02 -21.25
N TYR A 40 4.04 5.31 -20.20
CA TYR A 40 3.11 4.49 -19.41
C TYR A 40 2.31 5.33 -18.43
N LYS A 41 1.04 4.94 -18.22
CA LYS A 41 0.15 5.58 -17.26
C LYS A 41 0.60 5.28 -15.83
N CYS A 42 1.27 6.27 -15.24
CA CYS A 42 1.71 6.23 -13.84
C CYS A 42 0.51 6.55 -12.93
N LEU A 43 0.27 5.68 -11.95
CA LEU A 43 -0.75 5.85 -10.92
C LEU A 43 -0.21 6.60 -9.70
N GLY A 44 1.09 6.48 -9.45
CA GLY A 44 1.74 7.12 -8.32
C GLY A 44 3.23 6.84 -8.29
N THR A 45 4.00 7.72 -7.66
CA THR A 45 5.44 7.57 -7.49
C THR A 45 5.82 7.88 -6.06
N GLY A 46 6.37 6.89 -5.37
CA GLY A 46 6.91 7.03 -4.02
C GLY A 46 8.44 7.05 -4.02
N VAL A 47 9.01 7.00 -2.81
CA VAL A 47 10.47 6.93 -2.62
C VAL A 47 11.01 5.58 -3.10
N THR A 48 10.34 4.48 -2.76
CA THR A 48 10.80 3.11 -2.98
C THR A 48 10.39 2.53 -4.33
N ALA A 49 9.29 3.02 -4.91
CA ALA A 49 8.70 2.43 -6.11
C ALA A 49 7.91 3.45 -6.95
N ALA A 50 7.63 3.08 -8.19
CA ALA A 50 6.61 3.71 -9.03
C ALA A 50 5.54 2.69 -9.41
N VAL A 51 4.29 3.12 -9.46
CA VAL A 51 3.14 2.25 -9.72
C VAL A 51 2.51 2.62 -11.05
N PHE A 52 2.28 1.63 -11.90
CA PHE A 52 1.73 1.79 -13.24
C PHE A 52 0.44 1.00 -13.42
N GLU A 53 -0.42 1.49 -14.29
CA GLU A 53 -1.60 0.74 -14.73
C GLU A 53 -1.23 -0.24 -15.85
N GLY A 54 -1.85 -1.41 -15.84
CA GLY A 54 -1.76 -2.32 -16.97
C GLY A 54 -2.76 -3.46 -16.91
N GLN A 55 -2.52 -4.45 -17.74
CA GLN A 55 -3.31 -5.65 -17.88
C GLN A 55 -2.41 -6.89 -17.78
N PHE A 56 -2.94 -7.93 -17.15
CA PHE A 56 -2.30 -9.23 -17.04
C PHE A 56 -3.28 -10.30 -17.54
N VAL A 57 -2.85 -11.12 -18.49
CA VAL A 57 -3.65 -12.26 -18.94
C VAL A 57 -3.34 -13.44 -18.03
N SER A 58 -4.17 -13.63 -17.00
CA SER A 58 -4.02 -14.75 -16.09
C SER A 58 -4.32 -16.06 -16.82
N PRO A 59 -3.44 -17.08 -16.76
CA PRO A 59 -3.66 -18.36 -17.43
C PRO A 59 -4.99 -19.03 -17.06
N ASN A 60 -5.47 -18.79 -15.84
CA ASN A 60 -6.64 -19.47 -15.28
C ASN A 60 -7.89 -18.59 -15.19
N CYS A 61 -7.75 -17.27 -15.29
CA CYS A 61 -8.83 -16.32 -14.93
C CYS A 61 -9.08 -15.24 -15.99
N GLY A 62 -8.43 -15.33 -17.16
CA GLY A 62 -8.55 -14.36 -18.24
C GLY A 62 -7.87 -13.02 -17.93
N LEU A 63 -8.28 -11.99 -18.68
CA LEU A 63 -7.75 -10.64 -18.56
C LEU A 63 -8.05 -10.04 -17.17
N LYS A 64 -7.03 -9.49 -16.53
CA LYS A 64 -7.12 -8.75 -15.26
C LYS A 64 -6.53 -7.37 -15.42
N TYR A 65 -7.19 -6.37 -14.85
CA TYR A 65 -6.61 -5.04 -14.68
C TYR A 65 -5.72 -5.04 -13.44
N VAL A 66 -4.51 -4.51 -13.59
CA VAL A 66 -3.46 -4.63 -12.57
C VAL A 66 -2.78 -3.30 -12.28
N ALA A 67 -2.39 -3.12 -11.03
CA ALA A 67 -1.40 -2.14 -10.60
C ALA A 67 -0.03 -2.83 -10.55
N ILE A 68 0.96 -2.23 -11.21
CA ILE A 68 2.31 -2.78 -11.36
C ILE A 68 3.27 -1.87 -10.60
N LYS A 69 3.63 -2.28 -9.38
CA LYS A 69 4.59 -1.58 -8.52
C LYS A 69 6.01 -2.01 -8.89
N LEU A 70 6.76 -1.15 -9.53
CA LEU A 70 8.17 -1.38 -9.90
C LEU A 70 9.10 -0.70 -8.90
N LEU A 71 10.02 -1.46 -8.32
CA LEU A 71 10.91 -0.95 -7.29
C LEU A 71 12.08 -0.17 -7.91
N LYS A 72 12.48 0.89 -7.21
CA LYS A 72 13.62 1.73 -7.55
C LYS A 72 14.86 1.23 -6.82
N GLN A 73 16.01 1.36 -7.46
CA GLN A 73 17.29 1.18 -6.79
C GLN A 73 17.49 2.28 -5.73
N PRO A 74 18.06 1.99 -4.54
CA PRO A 74 18.62 0.70 -4.10
C PRO A 74 17.61 -0.21 -3.35
N PHE A 75 16.30 0.09 -3.40
CA PHE A 75 15.26 -0.58 -2.60
C PHE A 75 14.74 -1.89 -3.21
N ASP A 76 15.24 -2.28 -4.38
CA ASP A 76 14.70 -3.35 -5.21
C ASP A 76 15.24 -4.75 -4.86
N ASN A 77 15.45 -4.99 -3.56
CA ASN A 77 15.91 -6.28 -3.06
C ASN A 77 14.79 -7.33 -3.04
N LEU A 78 15.13 -8.59 -3.32
CA LEU A 78 14.15 -9.69 -3.42
C LEU A 78 13.49 -10.03 -2.07
N GLU A 79 14.17 -9.78 -0.96
CA GLU A 79 13.65 -10.06 0.39
C GLU A 79 12.45 -9.17 0.71
N GLY A 80 12.58 -7.85 0.51
CA GLY A 80 11.50 -6.89 0.72
C GLY A 80 10.31 -7.15 -0.19
N ILE A 81 10.54 -7.51 -1.46
CA ILE A 81 9.47 -7.86 -2.40
C ILE A 81 8.75 -9.13 -1.96
N SER A 82 9.49 -10.16 -1.53
CA SER A 82 8.92 -11.43 -1.08
C SER A 82 8.15 -11.26 0.23
N ALA A 83 8.64 -10.38 1.12
CA ALA A 83 7.94 -10.00 2.34
C ALA A 83 6.62 -9.27 2.02
N GLU A 84 6.65 -8.21 1.21
CA GLU A 84 5.44 -7.44 0.84
C GLU A 84 4.40 -8.35 0.14
N ALA A 85 4.82 -9.13 -0.85
CA ALA A 85 3.94 -10.08 -1.54
C ALA A 85 3.41 -11.18 -0.59
N GLY A 86 4.23 -11.66 0.33
CA GLY A 86 3.83 -12.60 1.38
C GLY A 86 2.71 -12.05 2.26
N LEU A 87 2.84 -10.80 2.71
CA LEU A 87 1.82 -10.12 3.50
C LEU A 87 0.53 -9.92 2.71
N LEU A 88 0.60 -9.45 1.46
CA LEU A 88 -0.59 -9.33 0.59
C LEU A 88 -1.32 -10.67 0.45
N LYS A 89 -0.57 -11.78 0.31
CA LYS A 89 -1.17 -13.11 0.21
C LYS A 89 -1.82 -13.56 1.53
N MET A 90 -1.17 -13.26 2.65
CA MET A 90 -1.71 -13.54 3.99
C MET A 90 -2.96 -12.72 4.28
N LEU A 91 -3.03 -11.48 3.80
CA LEU A 91 -4.17 -10.58 4.01
C LEU A 91 -5.29 -10.78 2.97
N GLU A 92 -5.04 -11.42 1.82
CA GLU A 92 -6.02 -11.65 0.74
C GLU A 92 -7.41 -12.10 1.25
N PRO A 93 -7.55 -13.06 2.20
CA PRO A 93 -8.88 -13.52 2.64
C PRO A 93 -9.70 -12.47 3.40
N THR A 94 -9.09 -11.38 3.86
CA THR A 94 -9.81 -10.27 4.52
C THR A 94 -10.54 -9.37 3.51
N GLY A 95 -10.09 -9.33 2.26
CA GLY A 95 -10.60 -8.43 1.23
C GLY A 95 -10.29 -6.95 1.43
N ILE A 96 -9.42 -6.58 2.39
CA ILE A 96 -9.08 -5.18 2.71
C ILE A 96 -7.79 -4.69 2.03
N THR A 97 -7.02 -5.59 1.42
CA THR A 97 -5.81 -5.29 0.64
C THR A 97 -5.96 -5.77 -0.80
N PRO A 98 -5.24 -5.18 -1.77
CA PRO A 98 -5.27 -5.62 -3.16
C PRO A 98 -4.87 -7.10 -3.28
N LYS A 99 -5.57 -7.83 -4.15
CA LYS A 99 -5.17 -9.21 -4.45
C LYS A 99 -3.80 -9.25 -5.14
N LEU A 100 -2.91 -10.11 -4.65
CA LEU A 100 -1.64 -10.40 -5.32
C LEU A 100 -1.87 -11.28 -6.55
N PHE A 101 -1.34 -10.86 -7.71
CA PHE A 101 -1.24 -11.72 -8.90
C PHE A 101 0.14 -12.35 -9.04
N GLY A 102 1.21 -11.64 -8.69
CA GLY A 102 2.55 -12.20 -8.65
C GLY A 102 3.68 -11.19 -8.61
N ILE A 103 4.90 -11.72 -8.60
CA ILE A 103 6.13 -10.96 -8.53
C ILE A 103 6.79 -10.91 -9.90
N LEU A 104 7.28 -9.73 -10.27
CA LEU A 104 8.21 -9.53 -11.37
C LEU A 104 9.64 -9.66 -10.84
N GLN A 105 10.38 -10.65 -11.34
CA GLN A 105 11.80 -10.76 -11.04
C GLN A 105 12.64 -9.85 -11.94
N ARG A 106 13.81 -9.44 -11.43
CA ARG A 106 14.82 -8.75 -12.22
C ARG A 106 15.29 -9.67 -13.34
N THR A 107 15.25 -9.18 -14.57
CA THR A 107 15.73 -9.94 -15.74
C THR A 107 17.17 -9.54 -16.07
N SER A 108 17.85 -10.39 -16.85
CA SER A 108 19.18 -10.08 -17.40
C SER A 108 19.19 -8.82 -18.29
N LYS A 109 18.02 -8.40 -18.79
CA LYS A 109 17.84 -7.17 -19.56
C LYS A 109 17.71 -5.91 -18.69
N GLY A 110 17.79 -6.05 -17.36
CA GLY A 110 17.84 -4.93 -16.42
C GLY A 110 16.49 -4.38 -15.97
N ASN A 111 15.38 -5.04 -16.31
CA ASN A 111 14.04 -4.60 -15.88
C ASN A 111 13.98 -4.57 -14.33
N PRO A 112 13.40 -3.53 -13.71
CA PRO A 112 13.26 -3.49 -12.26
C PRO A 112 12.32 -4.60 -11.80
N PRO A 113 12.59 -5.23 -10.64
CA PRO A 113 11.67 -6.17 -10.04
C PRO A 113 10.45 -5.43 -9.47
N GLY A 114 9.37 -6.16 -9.20
CA GLY A 114 8.10 -5.53 -8.86
C GLY A 114 7.02 -6.48 -8.36
N ILE A 115 5.90 -5.89 -7.96
CA ILE A 115 4.68 -6.59 -7.54
C ILE A 115 3.56 -6.24 -8.51
N VAL A 116 2.83 -7.25 -8.95
CA VAL A 116 1.62 -7.14 -9.76
C VAL A 116 0.44 -7.50 -8.87
N GLN A 117 -0.45 -6.55 -8.68
CA GLN A 117 -1.60 -6.68 -7.80
C GLN A 117 -2.87 -6.11 -8.44
N GLU A 118 -3.99 -6.33 -7.79
CA GLU A 118 -5.28 -5.77 -8.17
C GLU A 118 -5.23 -4.24 -8.34
N LEU A 119 -5.76 -3.77 -9.47
CA LEU A 119 -6.03 -2.37 -9.66
C LEU A 119 -7.35 -2.01 -8.97
N ILE A 120 -7.28 -1.22 -7.92
CA ILE A 120 -8.47 -0.65 -7.28
C ILE A 120 -8.98 0.50 -8.16
N GLN A 121 -10.12 0.30 -8.80
CA GLN A 121 -10.71 1.24 -9.74
C GLN A 121 -11.61 2.26 -9.03
N SER A 122 -11.78 3.43 -9.65
CA SER A 122 -12.70 4.49 -9.17
C SER A 122 -12.45 4.92 -7.72
N SER A 123 -11.18 4.91 -7.31
CA SER A 123 -10.73 5.32 -5.99
C SER A 123 -9.71 6.44 -6.07
N LEU A 124 -9.61 7.21 -4.99
CA LEU A 124 -8.54 8.16 -4.73
C LEU A 124 -7.90 7.83 -3.37
N THR A 125 -6.70 8.34 -3.10
CA THR A 125 -6.11 8.16 -1.76
C THR A 125 -6.91 8.95 -0.73
N LEU A 126 -7.01 8.45 0.50
CA LEU A 126 -7.67 9.20 1.58
C LEU A 126 -7.00 10.58 1.78
N HIS A 127 -5.69 10.68 1.53
CA HIS A 127 -4.98 11.96 1.51
C HIS A 127 -5.56 12.94 0.46
N GLN A 128 -5.81 12.46 -0.76
CA GLN A 128 -6.44 13.28 -1.82
C GLN A 128 -7.87 13.69 -1.43
N LEU A 129 -8.60 12.86 -0.69
CA LEU A 129 -9.91 13.22 -0.17
C LEU A 129 -9.82 14.34 0.87
N ILE A 130 -8.83 14.25 1.76
CA ILE A 130 -8.59 15.20 2.85
C ILE A 130 -8.11 16.57 2.32
N VAL A 131 -7.14 16.58 1.41
CA VAL A 131 -6.51 17.81 0.90
C VAL A 131 -7.28 18.41 -0.28
N GLY A 132 -8.04 17.59 -1.00
CA GLY A 132 -8.81 18.03 -2.18
C GLY A 132 -9.86 19.09 -1.86
N THR A 133 -10.29 19.81 -2.89
CA THR A 133 -11.34 20.86 -2.83
C THR A 133 -12.77 20.32 -2.64
N SER A 134 -12.94 19.10 -2.13
CA SER A 134 -14.27 18.58 -1.83
C SER A 134 -14.81 19.28 -0.57
N PRO A 135 -16.01 19.89 -0.60
CA PRO A 135 -16.51 20.72 0.48
C PRO A 135 -17.06 19.86 1.63
N PHE A 136 -16.24 18.98 2.21
CA PHE A 136 -16.58 18.02 3.26
C PHE A 136 -17.36 16.77 2.80
N ILE A 137 -17.17 15.68 3.54
CA ILE A 137 -18.01 14.49 3.42
C ILE A 137 -19.12 14.55 4.48
N ASN A 138 -20.31 14.05 4.10
CA ASN A 138 -21.43 13.97 5.03
C ASN A 138 -21.14 12.96 6.17
N LYS A 139 -21.92 13.05 7.25
CA LYS A 139 -21.77 12.20 8.44
C LYS A 139 -21.78 10.70 8.13
N GLN A 140 -22.61 10.27 7.19
CA GLN A 140 -22.74 8.85 6.84
C GLN A 140 -21.45 8.32 6.19
N LYS A 141 -20.91 9.04 5.20
CA LYS A 141 -19.65 8.69 4.55
C LYS A 141 -18.49 8.74 5.53
N TRP A 142 -18.45 9.76 6.40
CA TRP A 142 -17.44 9.85 7.45
C TRP A 142 -17.46 8.63 8.37
N PHE A 143 -18.64 8.26 8.87
CA PHE A 143 -18.81 7.08 9.73
C PHE A 143 -18.38 5.80 9.02
N ASN A 144 -18.79 5.61 7.76
CA ASN A 144 -18.42 4.43 6.97
C ASN A 144 -16.92 4.32 6.74
N ILE A 145 -16.24 5.45 6.52
CA ILE A 145 -14.77 5.49 6.40
C ILE A 145 -14.13 5.17 7.75
N ALA A 146 -14.54 5.83 8.83
CA ALA A 146 -13.97 5.61 10.17
C ALA A 146 -14.13 4.16 10.63
N TYR A 147 -15.32 3.58 10.43
CA TYR A 147 -15.60 2.18 10.73
C TYR A 147 -14.69 1.24 9.95
N GLN A 148 -14.59 1.41 8.63
CA GLN A 148 -13.75 0.53 7.79
C GLN A 148 -12.26 0.67 8.07
N LEU A 149 -11.78 1.86 8.45
CA LEU A 149 -10.40 2.05 8.87
C LEU A 149 -10.11 1.25 10.15
N ALA A 150 -10.97 1.38 11.17
CA ALA A 150 -10.80 0.67 12.43
C ALA A 150 -10.92 -0.86 12.24
N PHE A 151 -11.95 -1.31 11.52
CA PHE A 151 -12.17 -2.72 11.23
C PHE A 151 -11.03 -3.33 10.39
N GLY A 152 -10.55 -2.59 9.39
CA GLY A 152 -9.44 -3.02 8.55
C GLY A 152 -8.14 -3.12 9.34
N LEU A 153 -7.82 -2.12 10.17
CA LEU A 153 -6.64 -2.18 11.04
C LEU A 153 -6.71 -3.37 11.99
N GLN A 154 -7.83 -3.57 12.67
CA GLN A 154 -8.05 -4.73 13.53
C GLN A 154 -7.84 -6.05 12.77
N SER A 155 -8.40 -6.17 11.56
CA SER A 155 -8.26 -7.38 10.72
C SER A 155 -6.81 -7.67 10.31
N ILE A 156 -5.97 -6.62 10.17
CA ILE A 156 -4.54 -6.75 9.89
C ILE A 156 -3.79 -7.18 11.15
N ASN A 157 -4.07 -6.55 12.29
CA ASN A 157 -3.43 -6.86 13.58
C ASN A 157 -3.76 -8.27 14.08
N GLU A 158 -5.00 -8.73 13.92
CA GLU A 158 -5.41 -10.11 14.26
C GLU A 158 -4.65 -11.19 13.47
N ARG A 159 -4.06 -10.82 12.32
CA ARG A 159 -3.16 -11.69 11.53
C ARG A 159 -1.69 -11.54 11.92
N GLY A 160 -1.39 -10.84 13.00
CA GLY A 160 -0.03 -10.56 13.48
C GLY A 160 0.75 -9.62 12.58
N VAL A 161 0.07 -8.79 11.77
CA VAL A 161 0.73 -7.84 10.87
C VAL A 161 0.67 -6.44 11.48
N LEU A 162 1.80 -5.73 11.45
CA LEU A 162 1.88 -4.29 11.70
C LEU A 162 2.23 -3.60 10.38
N ILE A 163 1.46 -2.60 9.99
CA ILE A 163 1.63 -1.79 8.77
C ILE A 163 2.88 -0.90 8.89
N ASN A 164 3.11 -0.32 10.07
CA ASN A 164 4.24 0.56 10.43
C ASN A 164 4.38 1.87 9.62
N ASP A 165 3.60 2.07 8.56
CA ASP A 165 3.52 3.30 7.76
C ASP A 165 2.03 3.62 7.46
N LEU A 166 1.20 3.50 8.50
CA LEU A 166 -0.23 3.79 8.40
C LEU A 166 -0.44 5.30 8.26
N LYS A 167 -0.85 5.73 7.07
CA LYS A 167 -1.14 7.12 6.72
C LYS A 167 -2.18 7.20 5.61
N SER A 168 -2.80 8.35 5.44
CA SER A 168 -3.88 8.56 4.47
C SER A 168 -3.46 8.40 3.01
N ASP A 169 -2.17 8.52 2.67
CA ASP A 169 -1.64 8.20 1.34
C ASP A 169 -1.72 6.70 1.00
N ASN A 170 -1.66 5.85 2.02
CA ASN A 170 -1.61 4.39 1.90
C ASN A 170 -3.01 3.75 2.02
N ILE A 171 -4.07 4.53 1.88
CA ILE A 171 -5.46 4.06 1.92
C ILE A 171 -6.17 4.59 0.68
N LEU A 172 -6.77 3.71 -0.11
CA LEU A 172 -7.67 4.09 -1.19
C LEU A 172 -9.11 4.08 -0.69
N VAL A 173 -9.89 5.05 -1.17
CA VAL A 173 -11.32 5.19 -0.88
C VAL A 173 -12.11 5.38 -2.17
N ASN A 174 -13.20 4.62 -2.31
CA ASN A 174 -14.16 4.81 -3.39
C ASN A 174 -15.38 5.62 -2.91
N ILE A 175 -15.37 6.92 -3.18
CA ILE A 175 -16.44 7.85 -2.76
C ILE A 175 -17.66 7.90 -3.69
N SER A 176 -17.66 7.12 -4.78
CA SER A 176 -18.78 7.06 -5.73
C SER A 176 -20.01 6.34 -5.16
N THR A 177 -19.83 5.64 -4.03
CA THR A 177 -20.88 4.95 -3.28
C THR A 177 -20.92 5.48 -1.85
N ASP A 178 -22.06 5.31 -1.17
CA ASP A 178 -22.16 5.69 0.25
C ASP A 178 -21.39 4.72 1.17
N ASP A 179 -21.18 3.48 0.74
CA ASP A 179 -20.36 2.49 1.46
C ASP A 179 -18.90 2.92 1.58
N CYS A 180 -18.41 3.81 0.72
CA CYS A 180 -17.04 4.34 0.79
C CYS A 180 -15.96 3.25 0.91
N ARG A 181 -16.05 2.17 0.11
CA ARG A 181 -15.17 1.01 0.23
C ARG A 181 -13.70 1.43 0.32
N LEU A 182 -13.04 0.98 1.38
CA LEU A 182 -11.62 1.24 1.63
C LEU A 182 -10.73 0.08 1.20
N THR A 183 -9.48 0.38 0.88
CA THR A 183 -8.45 -0.61 0.64
C THR A 183 -7.11 -0.08 1.14
N PHE A 184 -6.46 -0.84 2.03
CA PHE A 184 -5.11 -0.56 2.49
C PHE A 184 -4.13 -0.95 1.40
N ILE A 185 -3.30 0.01 0.98
CA ILE A 185 -2.29 -0.18 -0.05
C ILE A 185 -0.91 0.02 0.54
N ASP A 186 0.10 -0.58 -0.09
CA ASP A 186 1.51 -0.52 0.30
C ASP A 186 1.85 -1.23 1.62
N MET A 187 2.32 -2.48 1.50
CA MET A 187 2.80 -3.27 2.64
C MET A 187 4.33 -3.34 2.68
N SER A 188 5.04 -2.41 2.00
CA SER A 188 6.51 -2.45 1.90
C SER A 188 7.21 -2.23 3.25
N HIS A 189 6.60 -1.45 4.15
CA HIS A 189 7.13 -1.18 5.48
C HIS A 189 6.54 -2.09 6.56
N ALA A 190 5.56 -2.92 6.22
CA ALA A 190 4.90 -3.78 7.16
C ALA A 190 5.84 -4.87 7.73
N SER A 191 5.47 -5.41 8.88
CA SER A 191 6.18 -6.47 9.57
C SER A 191 5.20 -7.51 10.11
N PHE A 192 5.74 -8.69 10.40
CA PHE A 192 4.97 -9.82 10.92
C PHE A 192 5.48 -10.19 12.32
N MET A 193 4.57 -10.29 13.28
CA MET A 193 4.76 -10.67 14.69
C MET A 193 5.72 -9.81 15.51
N ARG A 194 6.45 -8.88 14.90
CA ARG A 194 7.43 -8.03 15.56
C ARG A 194 7.38 -6.61 15.04
N GLY A 195 7.49 -5.64 15.96
CA GLY A 195 7.62 -4.23 15.64
C GLY A 195 8.94 -3.88 14.96
N LYS A 196 8.97 -2.70 14.34
CA LYS A 196 10.18 -2.09 13.77
C LYS A 196 10.57 -0.88 14.60
N ARG A 197 11.88 -0.62 14.66
CA ARG A 197 12.40 0.67 15.12
C ARG A 197 12.70 1.52 13.90
N PHE A 198 12.29 2.77 13.95
CA PHE A 198 12.64 3.74 12.92
C PHE A 198 13.82 4.58 13.43
N PRO A 199 14.92 4.68 12.66
CA PRO A 199 15.93 5.67 12.97
C PRO A 199 15.27 7.04 12.84
N MET A 200 15.29 7.83 13.92
CA MET A 200 14.74 9.18 13.94
C MET A 200 15.88 10.19 13.93
N THR A 201 16.09 10.85 12.79
CA THR A 201 16.81 12.13 12.76
C THR A 201 15.85 13.30 12.96
N THR A 202 16.36 14.46 13.38
CA THR A 202 15.55 15.67 13.56
C THR A 202 14.76 16.05 12.30
N GLU A 203 15.34 15.86 11.10
CA GLU A 203 14.65 16.10 9.81
C GLU A 203 13.55 15.08 9.51
N GLN A 204 13.70 13.83 9.95
CA GLN A 204 12.73 12.76 9.73
C GLN A 204 11.46 12.91 10.59
N SER A 205 11.54 13.61 11.72
CA SER A 205 10.39 13.87 12.61
C SER A 205 9.22 14.56 11.90
N LEU A 206 9.50 15.44 10.93
CA LEU A 206 8.46 16.16 10.15
C LEU A 206 7.76 15.28 9.11
N ILE A 207 8.41 14.20 8.68
CA ILE A 207 7.92 13.22 7.69
C ILE A 207 7.02 12.18 8.39
N TYR A 208 7.30 11.89 9.65
CA TYR A 208 6.64 10.85 10.44
C TYR A 208 5.57 11.39 11.41
N ARG A 209 4.75 12.36 10.99
CA ARG A 209 3.68 12.92 11.86
C ARG A 209 2.64 11.90 12.33
N HIS A 210 2.57 10.76 11.65
CA HIS A 210 1.68 9.65 11.98
C HIS A 210 2.29 8.69 13.02
N LEU A 211 3.59 8.78 13.32
CA LEU A 211 4.22 7.88 14.29
C LEU A 211 3.89 8.30 15.72
N ALA A 212 3.61 7.29 16.54
CA ALA A 212 3.30 7.48 17.96
C ALA A 212 4.51 8.04 18.73
N PRO A 213 4.29 8.82 19.81
CA PRO A 213 5.37 9.46 20.56
C PRO A 213 6.42 8.47 21.08
N GLU A 214 6.02 7.28 21.52
CA GLU A 214 6.92 6.23 21.97
C GLU A 214 7.81 5.69 20.84
N VAL A 215 7.25 5.53 19.63
CA VAL A 215 8.01 5.13 18.43
C VAL A 215 8.96 6.24 17.99
N ALA A 216 8.52 7.51 18.07
CA ALA A 216 9.37 8.67 17.83
C ALA A 216 10.54 8.76 18.83
N ASN A 217 10.35 8.29 20.06
CA ASN A 217 11.39 8.16 21.07
C ASN A 217 12.26 6.90 20.90
N GLY A 218 12.07 6.16 19.82
CA GLY A 218 12.91 5.04 19.40
C GLY A 218 12.40 3.67 19.85
N GLU A 219 11.22 3.55 20.46
CA GLU A 219 10.60 2.27 20.77
C GLU A 219 10.20 1.50 19.49
N GLU A 220 9.96 0.19 19.64
CA GLU A 220 9.43 -0.63 18.54
C GLU A 220 7.96 -0.27 18.29
N THR A 221 7.54 -0.30 17.02
CA THR A 221 6.11 -0.22 16.69
C THR A 221 5.32 -1.36 17.32
N SER A 222 4.05 -1.07 17.60
CA SER A 222 3.08 -1.96 18.21
C SER A 222 1.68 -1.67 17.68
N GLU A 223 0.72 -2.56 17.98
CA GLU A 223 -0.70 -2.31 17.66
C GLU A 223 -1.18 -0.98 18.28
N ALA A 224 -0.74 -0.65 19.49
CA ALA A 224 -1.07 0.62 20.14
C ALA A 224 -0.53 1.83 19.36
N SER A 225 0.67 1.73 18.80
CA SER A 225 1.23 2.79 17.96
C SER A 225 0.46 2.96 16.63
N GLU A 226 -0.16 1.89 16.11
CA GLU A 226 -1.01 1.98 14.92
C GLU A 226 -2.38 2.59 15.24
N VAL A 227 -2.91 2.36 16.43
CA VAL A 227 -4.11 3.05 16.93
C VAL A 227 -3.86 4.56 17.04
N PHE A 228 -2.66 4.98 17.47
CA PHE A 228 -2.28 6.39 17.43
C PHE A 228 -2.30 6.94 16.00
N ALA A 229 -1.65 6.25 15.06
CA ALA A 229 -1.62 6.65 13.65
C ALA A 229 -3.04 6.74 13.04
N LEU A 230 -3.92 5.80 13.40
CA LEU A 230 -5.34 5.84 13.04
C LEU A 230 -6.04 7.08 13.59
N GLY A 231 -5.76 7.46 14.84
CA GLY A 231 -6.28 8.69 15.45
C GLY A 231 -5.83 9.96 14.72
N VAL A 232 -4.57 9.99 14.25
CA VAL A 232 -4.06 11.09 13.39
C VAL A 232 -4.87 11.16 12.08
N ILE A 233 -5.14 10.02 11.44
CA ILE A 233 -5.97 9.97 10.22
C ILE A 233 -7.37 10.50 10.52
N PHE A 234 -8.04 10.03 11.59
CA PHE A 234 -9.40 10.45 11.94
C PHE A 234 -9.52 11.96 12.16
N LYS A 235 -8.51 12.58 12.78
CA LYS A 235 -8.45 14.02 13.00
C LYS A 235 -8.46 14.80 11.68
N ASP A 236 -7.86 14.25 10.63
CA ASP A 236 -7.67 14.93 9.36
C ASP A 236 -8.85 14.71 8.37
N ILE A 237 -9.76 13.75 8.63
CA ILE A 237 -10.90 13.50 7.72
C ILE A 237 -11.91 14.67 7.79
N PRO A 238 -12.20 15.34 6.66
CA PRO A 238 -13.04 16.54 6.63
C PRO A 238 -14.53 16.20 6.85
N LEU A 239 -15.05 16.45 8.05
CA LEU A 239 -16.47 16.32 8.37
C LEU A 239 -17.19 17.66 8.18
N GLU A 240 -18.37 17.65 7.54
CA GLU A 240 -19.18 18.83 7.21
C GLU A 240 -19.58 19.69 8.43
N GLU A 241 -19.45 19.16 9.64
CA GLU A 241 -20.04 19.72 10.85
C GLU A 241 -19.00 20.06 11.95
N LEU A 242 -17.84 20.62 11.58
CA LEU A 242 -16.86 21.12 12.54
C LEU A 242 -16.33 22.53 12.17
N SER A 243 -17.23 23.47 11.88
CA SER A 243 -16.97 24.87 12.23
C SER A 243 -17.10 25.02 13.75
N PHE A 244 -16.10 24.56 14.51
CA PHE A 244 -15.95 25.00 15.89
C PHE A 244 -15.57 26.48 15.86
N THR A 245 -16.57 27.35 15.91
CA THR A 245 -16.42 28.71 16.44
C THR A 245 -16.22 28.62 17.95
N GLU A 246 -15.06 28.13 18.38
CA GLU A 246 -14.58 28.39 19.74
C GLU A 246 -13.34 29.29 19.63
N THR A 247 -13.61 30.58 19.56
CA THR A 247 -12.70 31.59 20.09
C THR A 247 -12.39 31.24 21.53
N PHE A 248 -11.25 30.59 21.78
CA PHE A 248 -10.59 30.67 23.08
C PHE A 248 -10.03 32.08 23.22
N SER A 249 -10.86 32.98 23.74
CA SER A 249 -10.38 34.21 24.35
C SER A 249 -9.57 33.83 25.58
N LEU A 250 -8.26 34.07 25.52
CA LEU A 250 -7.40 34.22 26.71
C LEU A 250 -7.80 35.48 27.50
#